data_AF-A0A951FY16-F1
#
_entry.id   AF-A0A951FY16-F1
#
_cell.length_a   1.000
_cell.length_b   1.000
_cell.length_c   1.000
_cell.angle_alpha   90.00
_cell.angle_beta   90.00
_cell.angle_gamma   90.00
#
_symmetry.space_group_name_H-M   'P 1'
#
loop_
_entity.id
_entity.type
_entity.pdbx_description
1 polymer ?
#
loop_
_entity_poly.entity_id
_entity_poly.type
_entity_poly.pdbx_seq_one_letter_code
_entity_poly.pdbx_strand_id
1 'polypeptide(L)'
;MSPTVSPNPITDLNALLSFPFMVNALEAGTIVAVLAAVVGWYMVLRRQSFAGHTLSVMAFPGAAGAALIGIPTALGYYLACGGAALAMRGARGSLRRGYGTETATIATVQTVGLAAGFLFLSLNNAVLGGTETLLFGTFLGVSHGQVLTLLIIALAALALVAFAARPLLLGTIDPEAARARGLRVAALDTGFLLLLAAAVAATSQITGALLVFALLVAPPAAAQQLTMRPGLSVILSVLFGLLVVWLGLG
;
A
#
# COMPACT_ATOMS: atom_id res chain seq x y z
N MET A 1 -33.79 4.28 11.98
CA MET A 1 -34.64 3.79 10.88
C MET A 1 -34.08 2.44 10.46
N SER A 2 -34.87 1.38 10.64
CA SER A 2 -34.50 0.01 10.27
C SER A 2 -34.33 -0.06 8.74
N PRO A 3 -33.21 -0.58 8.22
CA PRO A 3 -33.03 -0.74 6.78
C PRO A 3 -34.02 -1.81 6.28
N THR A 4 -35.06 -1.39 5.57
CA THR A 4 -35.91 -2.27 4.79
C THR A 4 -35.22 -2.44 3.43
N VAL A 5 -34.69 -3.64 3.16
CA VAL A 5 -34.10 -3.97 1.85
C VAL A 5 -35.18 -3.77 0.79
N SER A 6 -35.01 -2.74 -0.03
CA SER A 6 -35.89 -2.46 -1.16
C SER A 6 -35.42 -3.33 -2.33
N PRO A 7 -36.32 -3.92 -3.13
CA PRO A 7 -35.93 -4.62 -4.36
C PRO A 7 -35.36 -3.69 -5.45
N ASN A 8 -35.21 -2.39 -5.18
CA ASN A 8 -34.60 -1.44 -6.09
C ASN A 8 -33.19 -1.01 -5.62
N PRO A 9 -32.11 -1.58 -6.19
CA PRO A 9 -30.74 -1.29 -5.75
C PRO A 9 -30.35 0.19 -5.91
N ILE A 10 -31.04 0.93 -6.81
CA ILE A 10 -30.76 2.35 -7.06
C ILE A 10 -31.25 3.24 -5.90
N THR A 11 -32.37 2.90 -5.27
CA THR A 11 -32.89 3.66 -4.11
C THR A 11 -32.07 3.39 -2.86
N ASP A 12 -31.62 2.16 -2.68
CA ASP A 12 -30.76 1.78 -1.54
C ASP A 12 -29.37 2.41 -1.68
N LEU A 13 -28.81 2.45 -2.91
CA LEU A 13 -27.55 3.15 -3.16
C LEU A 13 -27.65 4.66 -2.88
N ASN A 14 -28.74 5.31 -3.28
CA ASN A 14 -28.96 6.74 -2.98
C ASN A 14 -29.15 6.99 -1.48
N ALA A 15 -29.80 6.08 -0.75
CA ALA A 15 -29.93 6.18 0.69
C ALA A 15 -28.56 6.00 1.39
N LEU A 16 -27.72 5.09 0.91
CA LEU A 16 -26.36 4.89 1.43
C LEU A 16 -25.45 6.10 1.16
N LEU A 17 -25.55 6.70 -0.02
CA LEU A 17 -24.79 7.91 -0.39
C LEU A 17 -25.22 9.18 0.36
N SER A 18 -26.39 9.15 1.02
CA SER A 18 -26.82 10.26 1.88
C SER A 18 -26.02 10.37 3.18
N PHE A 19 -25.32 9.29 3.57
CA PHE A 19 -24.49 9.29 4.78
C PHE A 19 -23.07 9.81 4.49
N PRO A 20 -22.61 10.85 5.20
CA PRO A 20 -21.29 11.45 4.95
C PRO A 20 -20.12 10.50 5.20
N PHE A 21 -20.28 9.52 6.11
CA PHE A 21 -19.25 8.49 6.32
C PHE A 21 -19.12 7.53 5.13
N MET A 22 -20.22 7.25 4.41
CA MET A 22 -20.21 6.36 3.26
C MET A 22 -19.56 7.05 2.06
N VAL A 23 -19.83 8.34 1.87
CA VAL A 23 -19.17 9.15 0.84
C VAL A 23 -17.66 9.19 1.07
N ASN A 24 -17.21 9.47 2.30
CA ASN A 24 -15.78 9.46 2.63
C ASN A 24 -15.15 8.07 2.41
N ALA A 25 -15.85 7.00 2.77
CA ALA A 25 -15.36 5.63 2.57
C ALA A 25 -15.21 5.28 1.08
N LEU A 26 -16.16 5.71 0.25
CA LEU A 26 -16.12 5.48 -1.20
C LEU A 26 -15.02 6.32 -1.87
N GLU A 27 -14.89 7.60 -1.49
CA GLU A 27 -13.81 8.47 -1.96
C GLU A 27 -12.44 7.92 -1.56
N ALA A 28 -12.22 7.62 -0.28
CA ALA A 28 -10.97 7.03 0.19
C ALA A 28 -10.69 5.69 -0.52
N GLY A 29 -11.69 4.83 -0.63
CA GLY A 29 -11.60 3.54 -1.32
C GLY A 29 -11.18 3.68 -2.77
N THR A 30 -11.75 4.62 -3.52
CA THR A 30 -11.35 4.88 -4.92
C THR A 30 -9.90 5.34 -5.03
N ILE A 31 -9.47 6.25 -4.15
CA ILE A 31 -8.09 6.75 -4.13
C ILE A 31 -7.12 5.61 -3.82
N VAL A 32 -7.43 4.79 -2.80
CA VAL A 32 -6.62 3.62 -2.44
C VAL A 32 -6.58 2.61 -3.59
N ALA A 33 -7.71 2.30 -4.23
CA ALA A 33 -7.76 1.37 -5.36
C ALA A 33 -6.87 1.81 -6.51
N VAL A 34 -6.96 3.08 -6.92
CA VAL A 34 -6.16 3.63 -8.02
C VAL A 34 -4.67 3.63 -7.65
N LEU A 35 -4.33 4.13 -6.47
CA LEU A 35 -2.94 4.20 -6.01
C LEU A 35 -2.33 2.79 -5.91
N ALA A 36 -3.01 1.86 -5.24
CA ALA A 36 -2.54 0.49 -5.06
C ALA A 36 -2.43 -0.26 -6.40
N ALA A 37 -3.38 -0.07 -7.32
CA ALA A 37 -3.34 -0.69 -8.65
C ALA A 37 -2.13 -0.21 -9.48
N VAL A 38 -1.90 1.10 -9.54
CA VAL A 38 -0.79 1.67 -10.33
C VAL A 38 0.56 1.30 -9.72
N VAL A 39 0.74 1.54 -8.41
CA VAL A 39 2.00 1.24 -7.72
C VAL A 39 2.25 -0.28 -7.69
N GLY A 40 1.20 -1.06 -7.43
CA GLY A 40 1.23 -2.52 -7.44
C GLY A 40 1.59 -3.10 -8.79
N TRP A 41 1.14 -2.50 -9.91
CA TRP A 41 1.55 -2.93 -11.25
C TRP A 41 3.07 -2.84 -11.46
N TYR A 42 3.69 -1.72 -11.08
CA TYR A 42 5.15 -1.60 -11.13
C TYR A 42 5.85 -2.54 -10.17
N MET A 43 5.27 -2.77 -8.98
CA MET A 43 5.83 -3.71 -7.99
C MET A 43 5.86 -5.15 -8.52
N VAL A 44 4.76 -5.62 -9.09
CA VAL A 44 4.66 -6.98 -9.66
C VAL A 44 5.59 -7.12 -10.84
N LEU A 45 5.66 -6.11 -11.72
CA LEU A 45 6.58 -6.09 -12.86
C LEU A 45 8.05 -6.19 -12.42
N ARG A 46 8.38 -5.56 -11.28
CA ARG A 46 9.71 -5.56 -10.66
C ARG A 46 10.00 -6.79 -9.81
N ARG A 47 9.06 -7.73 -9.67
CA ARG A 47 9.15 -8.90 -8.78
C ARG A 47 9.39 -8.53 -7.31
N GLN A 48 8.88 -7.37 -6.87
CA GLN A 48 9.05 -6.86 -5.50
C GLN A 48 7.84 -7.13 -4.61
N SER A 49 6.99 -8.11 -4.94
CA SER A 49 5.76 -8.43 -4.19
C SER A 49 6.03 -8.78 -2.72
N PHE A 50 7.15 -9.44 -2.41
CA PHE A 50 7.56 -9.70 -1.03
C PHE A 50 7.86 -8.42 -0.24
N ALA A 51 8.48 -7.42 -0.88
CA ALA A 51 8.71 -6.13 -0.22
C ALA A 51 7.39 -5.42 0.05
N GLY A 52 6.42 -5.47 -0.88
CA GLY A 52 5.07 -4.93 -0.67
C GLY A 52 4.32 -5.62 0.48
N HIS A 53 4.43 -6.95 0.58
CA HIS A 53 3.89 -7.71 1.72
C HIS A 53 4.49 -7.22 3.05
N THR A 54 5.81 -7.17 3.13
CA THR A 54 6.51 -6.76 4.34
C THR A 54 6.19 -5.32 4.72
N LEU A 55 6.16 -4.39 3.77
CA LEU A 55 5.79 -3.00 4.05
C LEU A 55 4.35 -2.89 4.59
N SER A 56 3.42 -3.66 4.03
CA SER A 56 2.03 -3.66 4.49
C SER A 56 1.93 -4.15 5.93
N VAL A 57 2.69 -5.19 6.28
CA VAL A 57 2.73 -5.71 7.65
C VAL A 57 3.51 -4.79 8.60
N MET A 58 4.52 -4.06 8.11
CA MET A 58 5.29 -3.06 8.87
C MET A 58 4.47 -1.82 9.26
N ALA A 59 3.31 -1.61 8.64
CA ALA A 59 2.36 -0.58 9.05
C ALA A 59 1.87 -0.81 10.49
N PHE A 60 1.60 -2.07 10.87
CA PHE A 60 1.15 -2.46 12.22
C PHE A 60 2.13 -2.04 13.33
N PRO A 61 3.41 -2.45 13.34
CA PRO A 61 4.35 -2.06 14.39
C PRO A 61 4.62 -0.56 14.41
N GLY A 62 4.55 0.13 13.25
CA GLY A 62 4.67 1.58 13.18
C GLY A 62 3.57 2.32 13.92
N ALA A 63 2.32 1.90 13.70
CA ALA A 63 1.18 2.48 14.39
C ALA A 63 1.15 2.12 15.88
N ALA A 64 1.49 0.87 16.25
CA ALA A 64 1.62 0.45 17.64
C ALA A 64 2.72 1.23 18.38
N GLY A 65 3.88 1.44 17.75
CA GLY A 65 4.98 2.22 18.31
C GLY A 65 4.63 3.71 18.46
N ALA A 66 3.97 4.31 17.46
CA ALA A 66 3.51 5.70 17.57
C ALA A 66 2.48 5.89 18.68
N ALA A 67 1.56 4.93 18.83
CA ALA A 67 0.57 4.94 19.91
C ALA A 67 1.23 4.83 21.30
N LEU A 68 2.30 4.03 21.44
CA LEU A 68 3.05 3.91 22.70
C LEU A 68 3.77 5.21 23.09
N ILE A 69 4.35 5.92 22.11
CA ILE A 69 5.11 7.17 22.35
C ILE A 69 4.18 8.39 22.46
N GLY A 70 2.91 8.27 22.07
CA GLY A 70 1.94 9.37 22.05
C GLY A 70 2.09 10.32 20.85
N ILE A 71 2.69 9.85 19.76
CA ILE A 71 2.86 10.58 18.50
C ILE A 71 1.69 10.24 17.55
N PRO A 72 1.29 11.13 16.61
CA PRO A 72 0.30 10.79 15.59
C PRO A 72 0.61 9.47 14.86
N THR A 73 -0.37 8.57 14.80
CA THR A 73 -0.22 7.24 14.18
C THR A 73 0.22 7.33 12.72
N ALA A 74 -0.21 8.37 12.00
CA ALA A 74 0.23 8.68 10.64
C ALA A 74 1.76 8.68 10.51
N LEU A 75 2.47 9.39 11.40
CA LEU A 75 3.93 9.45 11.39
C LEU A 75 4.55 8.07 11.67
N GLY A 76 3.94 7.29 12.57
CA GLY A 76 4.34 5.91 12.84
C GLY A 76 4.33 5.03 11.60
N TYR A 77 3.25 5.09 10.80
CA TYR A 77 3.14 4.36 9.54
C TYR A 77 4.27 4.72 8.57
N TYR A 78 4.52 6.02 8.33
CA TYR A 78 5.57 6.46 7.42
C TYR A 78 6.98 6.10 7.89
N LEU A 79 7.26 6.27 9.18
CA LEU A 79 8.57 5.99 9.76
C LEU A 79 8.88 4.49 9.73
N ALA A 80 7.92 3.63 10.08
CA ALA A 80 8.13 2.19 10.06
C ALA A 80 8.23 1.63 8.64
N CYS A 81 7.34 2.05 7.73
CA CYS A 81 7.39 1.60 6.34
C CYS A 81 8.65 2.14 5.64
N GLY A 82 8.98 3.42 5.82
CA GLY A 82 10.19 4.02 5.26
C GLY A 82 11.46 3.42 5.84
N GLY A 83 11.50 3.18 7.15
CA GLY A 83 12.59 2.49 7.84
C GLY A 83 12.78 1.06 7.33
N ALA A 84 11.70 0.31 7.14
CA ALA A 84 11.74 -1.03 6.54
C ALA A 84 12.25 -0.99 5.09
N ALA A 85 11.80 -0.05 4.27
CA ALA A 85 12.29 0.14 2.91
C ALA A 85 13.80 0.39 2.86
N LEU A 86 14.31 1.25 3.76
CA LEU A 86 15.74 1.52 3.88
C LEU A 86 16.52 0.32 4.42
N ALA A 87 15.98 -0.40 5.41
CA ALA A 87 16.61 -1.60 5.97
C ALA A 87 16.75 -2.71 4.92
N MET A 88 15.68 -2.98 4.15
CA MET A 88 15.70 -3.93 3.03
C MET A 88 16.73 -3.51 1.97
N ARG A 89 16.86 -2.21 1.71
CA ARG A 89 17.85 -1.70 0.75
C ARG A 89 19.29 -1.80 1.25
N GLY A 90 19.52 -1.50 2.52
CA GLY A 90 20.83 -1.58 3.17
C GLY A 90 21.35 -3.01 3.20
N ALA A 91 20.49 -3.97 3.52
CA ALA A 91 20.82 -5.39 3.52
C ALA A 91 21.16 -5.92 2.11
N ARG A 92 20.49 -5.43 1.06
CA ARG A 92 20.84 -5.72 -0.35
C ARG A 92 22.25 -5.26 -0.75
N GLY A 93 22.81 -4.26 -0.07
CA GLY A 93 24.14 -3.71 -0.37
C GLY A 93 25.31 -4.51 0.20
N SER A 94 25.11 -5.20 1.32
CA SER A 94 26.15 -5.95 2.05
C SER A 94 26.22 -7.43 1.69
N LEU A 95 25.13 -8.00 1.16
CA LEU A 95 25.02 -9.44 0.89
C LEU A 95 25.30 -9.77 -0.58
N ARG A 96 25.99 -10.88 -0.84
CA ARG A 96 26.27 -11.37 -2.20
C ARG A 96 24.94 -11.55 -2.95
N ARG A 97 24.88 -11.02 -4.19
CA ARG A 97 23.70 -10.95 -5.05
C ARG A 97 23.09 -12.33 -5.28
N GLY A 98 21.99 -12.64 -4.58
CA GLY A 98 21.19 -13.85 -4.81
C GLY A 98 19.76 -13.64 -4.35
N TYR A 99 18.79 -14.06 -5.17
CA TYR A 99 17.35 -13.92 -4.88
C TYR A 99 16.96 -14.56 -3.54
N GLY A 100 17.57 -15.70 -3.16
CA GLY A 100 17.30 -16.35 -1.88
C GLY A 100 17.73 -15.53 -0.67
N THR A 101 18.83 -14.79 -0.79
CA THR A 101 19.35 -13.92 0.28
C THR A 101 18.49 -12.67 0.45
N GLU A 102 17.91 -12.17 -0.63
CA GLU A 102 17.00 -11.03 -0.62
C GLU A 102 15.69 -11.35 0.10
N THR A 103 15.02 -12.44 -0.25
CA THR A 103 13.78 -12.86 0.45
C THR A 103 14.05 -13.14 1.92
N ALA A 104 15.20 -13.71 2.27
CA ALA A 104 15.60 -13.92 3.66
C ALA A 104 15.73 -12.59 4.43
N THR A 105 16.34 -11.57 3.83
CA THR A 105 16.46 -10.24 4.48
C THR A 105 15.12 -9.53 4.65
N ILE A 106 14.22 -9.68 3.68
CA ILE A 106 12.86 -9.12 3.75
C ILE A 106 12.09 -9.80 4.90
N ALA A 107 12.19 -11.13 4.99
CA ALA A 107 11.57 -11.90 6.06
C ALA A 107 12.15 -11.55 7.45
N THR A 108 13.47 -11.35 7.57
CA THR A 108 14.06 -10.96 8.86
C THR A 108 13.59 -9.57 9.31
N VAL A 109 13.53 -8.60 8.40
CA VAL A 109 12.97 -7.26 8.69
C VAL A 109 11.51 -7.37 9.15
N GLN A 110 10.72 -8.20 8.47
CA GLN A 110 9.32 -8.45 8.84
C GLN A 110 9.19 -9.06 10.24
N THR A 111 9.95 -10.11 10.54
CA THR A 111 9.88 -10.80 11.83
C THR A 111 10.30 -9.90 12.97
N VAL A 112 11.39 -9.13 12.80
CA VAL A 112 11.85 -8.16 13.79
C VAL A 112 10.82 -7.05 14.00
N GLY A 113 10.25 -6.53 12.91
CA GLY A 113 9.21 -5.52 12.98
C GLY A 113 7.96 -6.00 13.70
N LEU A 114 7.46 -7.20 13.38
CA LEU A 114 6.32 -7.80 14.07
C LEU A 114 6.60 -8.03 15.56
N ALA A 115 7.77 -8.59 15.88
CA ALA A 115 8.17 -8.78 17.28
C ALA A 115 8.20 -7.44 18.04
N ALA A 116 8.74 -6.38 17.42
CA ALA A 116 8.71 -5.04 17.98
C ALA A 116 7.27 -4.50 18.14
N GLY A 117 6.40 -4.71 17.15
CA GLY A 117 4.99 -4.31 17.23
C GLY A 117 4.23 -4.97 18.36
N PHE A 118 4.38 -6.29 18.53
CA PHE A 118 3.80 -7.02 19.65
C PHE A 118 4.39 -6.59 20.99
N LEU A 119 5.69 -6.28 21.05
CA LEU A 119 6.31 -5.70 22.24
C LEU A 119 5.68 -4.35 22.58
N PHE A 120 5.53 -3.44 21.60
CA PHE A 120 4.89 -2.15 21.83
C PHE A 120 3.44 -2.28 22.28
N LEU A 121 2.72 -3.25 21.72
CA LEU A 121 1.36 -3.55 22.13
C LEU A 121 1.30 -4.07 23.58
N SER A 122 2.19 -4.99 23.94
CA SER A 122 2.29 -5.55 25.29
C SER A 122 2.64 -4.48 26.35
N LEU A 123 3.48 -3.52 25.98
CA LEU A 123 3.82 -2.37 26.85
C LEU A 123 2.68 -1.35 26.94
N ASN A 124 1.75 -1.34 25.99
CA ASN A 124 0.66 -0.39 25.94
C ASN A 124 -0.64 -1.01 26.49
N ASN A 125 -0.82 -0.92 27.81
CA ASN A 125 -2.01 -1.42 28.52
C ASN A 125 -3.36 -0.84 28.04
N ALA A 126 -3.35 0.25 27.25
CA ALA A 126 -4.55 0.89 26.71
C ALA A 126 -5.10 0.25 25.40
N VAL A 127 -4.35 -0.67 24.77
CA VAL A 127 -4.66 -1.20 23.42
C VAL A 127 -5.02 -2.69 23.46
N LEU A 128 -5.71 -3.15 24.51
CA LEU A 128 -6.11 -4.55 24.66
C LEU A 128 -7.27 -4.99 23.73
N GLY A 129 -7.68 -4.16 22.76
CA GLY A 129 -8.73 -4.49 21.77
C GLY A 129 -8.56 -3.84 20.40
N GLY A 130 -7.39 -3.27 20.08
CA GLY A 130 -7.17 -2.49 18.85
C GLY A 130 -6.45 -3.23 17.72
N THR A 131 -6.00 -4.47 17.92
CA THR A 131 -5.21 -5.20 16.91
C THR A 131 -6.00 -5.45 15.63
N GLU A 132 -7.30 -5.75 15.77
CA GLU A 132 -8.20 -6.00 14.65
C GLU A 132 -8.38 -4.74 13.79
N THR A 133 -8.56 -3.57 14.42
CA THR A 133 -8.69 -2.30 13.70
C THR A 133 -7.40 -1.88 13.02
N LEU A 134 -6.24 -2.29 13.53
CA LEU A 134 -4.95 -2.07 12.89
C LEU A 134 -4.71 -3.00 11.68
N LEU A 135 -5.17 -4.25 11.74
CA LEU A 135 -4.99 -5.23 10.66
C LEU A 135 -6.03 -5.08 9.54
N PHE A 136 -7.28 -4.83 9.89
CA PHE A 136 -8.43 -4.74 8.98
C PHE A 136 -8.85 -3.29 8.66
N GLY A 137 -8.36 -2.30 9.40
CA GLY A 137 -8.76 -0.90 9.24
C GLY A 137 -10.20 -0.64 9.65
N THR A 138 -10.63 0.62 9.55
CA THR A 138 -12.03 1.02 9.74
C THR A 138 -12.46 2.00 8.65
N PHE A 139 -12.92 1.47 7.51
CA PHE A 139 -13.37 2.27 6.37
C PHE A 139 -14.45 3.30 6.71
N LEU A 140 -15.37 2.95 7.61
CA LEU A 140 -16.49 3.80 8.01
C LEU A 140 -16.08 4.92 9.00
N GLY A 141 -14.89 4.85 9.58
CA GLY A 141 -14.38 5.83 10.55
C GLY A 141 -13.56 6.96 9.93
N VAL A 142 -13.48 7.03 8.60
CA VAL A 142 -12.59 7.95 7.90
C VAL A 142 -13.16 9.37 7.90
N SER A 143 -12.37 10.31 8.41
CA SER A 143 -12.69 11.73 8.38
C SER A 143 -12.34 12.38 7.03
N HIS A 144 -13.03 13.44 6.66
CA HIS A 144 -12.76 14.19 5.43
C HIS A 144 -11.31 14.71 5.35
N GLY A 145 -10.73 15.11 6.49
CA GLY A 145 -9.32 15.52 6.57
C GLY A 145 -8.36 14.39 6.20
N GLN A 146 -8.64 13.14 6.61
CA GLN A 146 -7.85 11.98 6.24
C GLN A 146 -7.95 11.67 4.74
N VAL A 147 -9.16 11.78 4.15
CA VAL A 147 -9.37 11.63 2.70
C VAL A 147 -8.52 12.65 1.93
N LEU A 148 -8.52 13.91 2.36
CA LEU A 148 -7.75 14.97 1.69
C LEU A 148 -6.23 14.71 1.79
N THR A 149 -5.73 14.30 2.97
CA THR A 149 -4.31 13.92 3.10
C THR A 149 -3.95 12.72 2.22
N LEU A 150 -4.82 11.70 2.16
CA LEU A 150 -4.64 10.56 1.28
C LEU A 150 -4.59 11.01 -0.18
N LEU A 151 -5.50 11.89 -0.60
CA LEU A 151 -5.57 12.40 -1.96
C LEU A 151 -4.28 13.12 -2.36
N ILE A 152 -3.75 14.01 -1.50
CA ILE A 152 -2.49 14.73 -1.77
C ILE A 152 -1.34 13.73 -1.95
N ILE A 153 -1.23 12.75 -1.05
CA ILE A 153 -0.14 11.78 -1.08
C ILE A 153 -0.28 10.83 -2.26
N ALA A 154 -1.49 10.41 -2.59
CA ALA A 154 -1.78 9.59 -3.76
C ALA A 154 -1.43 10.33 -5.06
N LEU A 155 -1.85 11.60 -5.21
CA LEU A 155 -1.50 12.41 -6.37
C LEU A 155 0.00 12.61 -6.51
N ALA A 156 0.69 12.92 -5.40
CA ALA A 156 2.15 13.06 -5.40
C ALA A 156 2.86 11.74 -5.79
N ALA A 157 2.42 10.61 -5.23
CA ALA A 157 2.97 9.30 -5.55
C ALA A 157 2.71 8.93 -7.02
N LEU A 158 1.48 9.10 -7.52
CA LEU A 158 1.13 8.82 -8.91
C LEU A 158 1.91 9.73 -9.88
N ALA A 159 2.09 11.01 -9.55
CA ALA A 159 2.90 11.92 -10.34
C ALA A 159 4.38 11.49 -10.37
N LEU A 160 4.93 11.06 -9.22
CA LEU A 160 6.30 10.57 -9.16
C LEU A 160 6.48 9.28 -9.96
N VAL A 161 5.52 8.33 -9.88
CA VAL A 161 5.52 7.12 -10.71
C VAL A 161 5.42 7.47 -12.18
N ALA A 162 4.54 8.40 -12.57
CA ALA A 162 4.38 8.81 -13.96
C ALA A 162 5.66 9.45 -14.52
N PHE A 163 6.32 10.31 -13.75
CA PHE A 163 7.61 10.91 -14.13
C PHE A 163 8.72 9.85 -14.19
N ALA A 164 8.74 8.93 -13.23
CA ALA A 164 9.71 7.84 -13.17
C ALA A 164 9.34 6.65 -14.08
N ALA A 165 8.22 6.68 -14.81
CA ALA A 165 7.71 5.52 -15.55
C ALA A 165 8.72 4.99 -16.57
N ARG A 166 9.33 5.88 -17.36
CA ARG A 166 10.35 5.53 -18.35
C ARG A 166 11.60 4.92 -17.72
N PRO A 167 12.30 5.58 -16.77
CA PRO A 167 13.49 5.01 -16.14
C PRO A 167 13.17 3.75 -15.32
N LEU A 168 11.99 3.66 -14.71
CA LEU A 168 11.55 2.46 -14.01
C LEU A 168 11.39 1.28 -14.97
N LEU A 169 10.74 1.46 -16.11
CA LEU A 169 10.57 0.40 -17.11
C LEU A 169 11.92 -0.03 -17.71
N LEU A 170 12.76 0.94 -18.10
CA LEU A 170 14.11 0.66 -18.63
C LEU A 170 14.96 -0.10 -17.63
N GLY A 171 15.00 0.33 -16.37
CA GLY A 171 15.79 -0.33 -15.33
C GLY A 171 15.30 -1.74 -14.97
N THR A 172 14.03 -2.06 -15.26
CA THR A 172 13.45 -3.40 -15.00
C THR A 172 13.62 -4.36 -16.16
N ILE A 173 13.47 -3.89 -17.40
CA ILE A 173 13.54 -4.73 -18.59
C ILE A 173 15.00 -4.98 -18.99
N ASP A 174 15.82 -3.92 -19.01
CA ASP A 174 17.22 -3.99 -19.41
C ASP A 174 18.10 -3.15 -18.46
N PRO A 175 18.55 -3.75 -17.34
CA PRO A 175 19.41 -3.07 -16.38
C PRO A 175 20.76 -2.65 -16.95
N GLU A 176 21.25 -3.32 -17.99
CA GLU A 176 22.54 -3.02 -18.62
C GLU A 176 22.42 -1.80 -19.53
N ALA A 177 21.41 -1.76 -20.40
CA ALA A 177 21.10 -0.57 -21.20
C ALA A 177 20.74 0.64 -20.31
N ALA A 178 20.06 0.42 -19.17
CA ALA A 178 19.79 1.48 -18.22
C ALA A 178 21.10 2.06 -17.63
N ARG A 179 22.05 1.21 -17.23
CA ARG A 179 23.37 1.66 -16.76
C ARG A 179 24.16 2.37 -17.84
N ALA A 180 24.10 1.88 -19.09
CA ALA A 180 24.74 2.53 -20.23
C ALA A 180 24.18 3.94 -20.51
N ARG A 181 22.90 4.18 -20.21
CA ARG A 181 22.26 5.51 -20.26
C ARG A 181 22.54 6.38 -19.02
N GLY A 182 23.43 5.96 -18.13
CA GLY A 182 23.79 6.69 -16.91
C GLY A 182 22.77 6.59 -15.76
N LEU A 183 21.76 5.71 -15.88
CA LEU A 183 20.78 5.52 -14.81
C LEU A 183 21.39 4.70 -13.67
N ARG A 184 21.31 5.25 -12.45
CA ARG A 184 21.65 4.52 -11.23
C ARG A 184 20.49 3.59 -10.86
N VAL A 185 20.46 2.38 -11.43
CA VAL A 185 19.42 1.36 -11.15
C VAL A 185 19.20 1.16 -9.64
N ALA A 186 20.30 1.15 -8.88
CA ALA A 186 20.31 1.10 -7.42
C ALA A 186 19.52 2.23 -6.74
N ALA A 187 19.50 3.44 -7.30
CA ALA A 187 18.76 4.58 -6.77
C ALA A 187 17.29 4.53 -7.20
N LEU A 188 17.00 4.02 -8.41
CA LEU A 188 15.62 3.79 -8.87
C LEU A 188 14.91 2.75 -8.01
N ASP A 189 15.60 1.68 -7.62
CA ASP A 189 15.04 0.66 -6.73
C ASP A 189 14.78 1.20 -5.33
N THR A 190 15.69 2.01 -4.77
CA THR A 190 15.48 2.68 -3.49
C THR A 190 14.32 3.67 -3.56
N GLY A 191 14.27 4.49 -4.61
CA GLY A 191 13.20 5.47 -4.81
C GLY A 191 11.84 4.79 -4.95
N PHE A 192 11.77 3.68 -5.69
CA PHE A 192 10.54 2.90 -5.81
C PHE A 192 10.13 2.25 -4.49
N LEU A 193 11.07 1.68 -3.72
CA LEU A 193 10.77 1.11 -2.40
C LEU A 193 10.25 2.16 -1.41
N LEU A 194 10.82 3.38 -1.43
CA LEU A 194 10.35 4.49 -0.59
C LEU A 194 8.98 4.99 -1.04
N LEU A 195 8.74 5.07 -2.34
CA LEU A 195 7.42 5.41 -2.87
C LEU A 195 6.39 4.36 -2.48
N LEU A 196 6.73 3.08 -2.62
CA LEU A 196 5.89 1.97 -2.23
C LEU A 196 5.58 2.02 -0.72
N ALA A 197 6.59 2.29 0.11
CA ALA A 197 6.42 2.47 1.55
C ALA A 197 5.49 3.64 1.89
N ALA A 198 5.62 4.78 1.20
CA ALA A 198 4.74 5.93 1.38
C ALA A 198 3.30 5.62 0.95
N ALA A 199 3.12 4.96 -0.19
CA ALA A 199 1.80 4.55 -0.68
C ALA A 199 1.14 3.58 0.31
N VAL A 200 1.85 2.53 0.73
CA VAL A 200 1.36 1.54 1.70
C VAL A 200 1.05 2.18 3.05
N ALA A 201 1.89 3.09 3.55
CA ALA A 201 1.64 3.82 4.79
C ALA A 201 0.36 4.66 4.72
N ALA A 202 0.17 5.40 3.61
CA ALA A 202 -1.00 6.24 3.41
C ALA A 202 -2.29 5.41 3.33
N THR A 203 -2.27 4.32 2.56
CA THR A 203 -3.46 3.47 2.36
C THR A 203 -3.76 2.63 3.60
N SER A 204 -2.73 2.12 4.29
CA SER A 204 -2.90 1.24 5.45
C SER A 204 -3.54 1.94 6.64
N GLN A 205 -3.42 3.26 6.75
CA GLN A 205 -4.10 4.02 7.80
C GLN A 205 -5.63 3.90 7.69
N ILE A 206 -6.16 3.70 6.49
CA ILE A 206 -7.60 3.69 6.22
C ILE A 206 -8.10 2.25 6.08
N THR A 207 -7.40 1.45 5.26
CA THR A 207 -7.88 0.14 4.83
C THR A 207 -7.32 -1.02 5.64
N GLY A 208 -6.33 -0.77 6.50
CA GLY A 208 -5.59 -1.81 7.21
C GLY A 208 -4.56 -2.53 6.34
N ALA A 209 -3.61 -3.20 7.00
CA ALA A 209 -2.46 -3.84 6.38
C ALA A 209 -2.85 -4.95 5.38
N LEU A 210 -3.88 -5.75 5.71
CA LEU A 210 -4.28 -6.91 4.91
C LEU A 210 -4.87 -6.50 3.57
N LEU A 211 -5.77 -5.52 3.58
CA LEU A 211 -6.46 -5.10 2.35
C LEU A 211 -5.52 -4.33 1.42
N VAL A 212 -4.58 -3.55 1.95
CA VAL A 212 -3.54 -2.91 1.13
C VAL A 212 -2.79 -3.96 0.32
N PHE A 213 -2.30 -5.01 0.97
CA PHE A 213 -1.55 -6.05 0.27
C PHE A 213 -2.39 -6.75 -0.81
N ALA A 214 -3.65 -7.06 -0.50
CA ALA A 214 -4.57 -7.67 -1.45
C ALA A 214 -4.77 -6.80 -2.71
N LEU A 215 -5.04 -5.50 -2.52
CA LEU A 215 -5.21 -4.55 -3.63
C LEU A 215 -3.91 -4.26 -4.39
N LEU A 216 -2.76 -4.36 -3.73
CA LEU A 216 -1.46 -4.12 -4.33
C LEU A 216 -0.98 -5.30 -5.18
N VAL A 217 -1.46 -6.51 -4.94
CA VAL A 217 -1.00 -7.73 -5.64
C VAL A 217 -2.05 -8.30 -6.57
N ALA A 218 -3.28 -8.53 -6.10
CA ALA A 218 -4.26 -9.32 -6.85
C ALA A 218 -4.73 -8.64 -8.16
N PRO A 219 -5.23 -7.37 -8.16
CA PRO A 219 -5.63 -6.73 -9.40
C PRO A 219 -4.47 -6.53 -10.40
N PRO A 220 -3.27 -6.09 -9.97
CA PRO A 220 -2.14 -5.95 -10.88
C PRO A 220 -1.65 -7.28 -11.46
N ALA A 221 -1.57 -8.33 -10.65
CA ALA A 221 -1.17 -9.65 -11.13
C ALA A 221 -2.18 -10.21 -12.13
N ALA A 222 -3.48 -10.07 -11.87
CA ALA A 222 -4.53 -10.48 -12.80
C ALA A 222 -4.45 -9.71 -14.13
N ALA A 223 -4.26 -8.39 -14.07
CA ALA A 223 -4.15 -7.55 -15.25
C ALA A 223 -2.90 -7.83 -16.11
N GLN A 224 -1.78 -8.25 -15.48
CA GLN A 224 -0.57 -8.65 -16.20
C GLN A 224 -0.69 -10.02 -16.87
N GLN A 225 -1.51 -10.92 -16.34
CA GLN A 225 -1.81 -12.20 -17.01
C GLN A 225 -2.72 -12.03 -18.23
N LEU A 226 -3.58 -11.01 -18.22
CA LEU A 226 -4.56 -10.81 -19.30
C LEU A 226 -3.98 -10.06 -20.52
N THR A 227 -2.96 -9.22 -20.34
CA THR A 227 -2.46 -8.37 -21.43
C THR A 227 -0.97 -8.06 -21.31
N MET A 228 -0.24 -8.24 -22.42
CA MET A 228 1.20 -7.94 -22.54
C MET A 228 1.51 -6.45 -22.81
N ARG A 229 0.49 -5.64 -23.14
CA ARG A 229 0.65 -4.19 -23.40
C ARG A 229 0.63 -3.42 -22.07
N PRO A 230 1.71 -2.70 -21.71
CA PRO A 230 1.84 -2.10 -20.39
C PRO A 230 0.76 -1.04 -20.09
N GLY A 231 0.41 -0.20 -21.07
CA GLY A 231 -0.64 0.80 -20.89
C GLY A 231 -2.02 0.20 -20.60
N LEU A 232 -2.42 -0.84 -21.37
CA LEU A 232 -3.69 -1.53 -21.14
C LEU A 232 -3.68 -2.32 -19.84
N SER A 233 -2.55 -2.92 -19.47
CA SER A 233 -2.42 -3.68 -18.22
C SER A 233 -2.59 -2.78 -16.98
N VAL A 234 -2.05 -1.55 -16.99
CA VAL A 234 -2.30 -0.57 -15.91
C VAL A 234 -3.77 -0.21 -15.82
N ILE A 235 -4.43 0.07 -16.94
CA ILE A 235 -5.86 0.43 -16.96
C ILE A 235 -6.72 -0.72 -16.42
N LEU A 236 -6.46 -1.95 -16.85
CA LEU A 236 -7.15 -3.15 -16.37
C LEU A 236 -6.92 -3.35 -14.87
N SER A 237 -5.70 -3.11 -14.38
CA SER A 237 -5.38 -3.20 -12.95
C SER A 237 -6.21 -2.21 -12.13
N VAL A 238 -6.35 -0.98 -12.61
CA VAL A 238 -7.17 0.05 -11.95
C VAL A 238 -8.64 -0.35 -11.98
N LEU A 239 -9.12 -0.86 -13.11
CA LEU A 239 -10.51 -1.30 -13.26
C LEU A 239 -10.85 -2.44 -12.29
N PHE A 240 -9.99 -3.46 -12.20
CA PHE A 240 -10.15 -4.55 -11.23
C PHE A 240 -10.06 -4.05 -9.79
N GLY A 241 -9.14 -3.15 -9.47
CA GLY A 241 -9.04 -2.56 -8.13
C GLY A 241 -10.31 -1.80 -7.73
N LEU A 242 -10.85 -0.98 -8.64
CA LEU A 242 -12.11 -0.26 -8.42
C LEU A 242 -13.28 -1.21 -8.22
N LEU A 243 -13.40 -2.24 -9.06
CA LEU A 243 -14.45 -3.25 -8.92
C LEU A 243 -14.38 -3.96 -7.56
N VAL A 244 -13.19 -4.36 -7.11
CA VAL A 244 -13.02 -5.01 -5.80
C VAL A 244 -13.45 -4.09 -4.66
N VAL A 245 -13.05 -2.82 -4.70
CA VAL A 245 -13.40 -1.88 -3.63
C VAL A 245 -14.89 -1.52 -3.64
N TRP A 246 -15.47 -1.29 -4.81
CA TRP A 246 -16.88 -0.90 -4.92
C TRP A 246 -17.81 -2.07 -4.58
N LEU A 247 -17.50 -3.28 -5.05
CA LEU A 247 -18.24 -4.48 -4.68
C LEU A 247 -18.03 -4.89 -3.22
N GLY A 248 -16.91 -4.50 -2.61
CA GLY A 248 -16.65 -4.74 -1.19
C GLY A 248 -17.36 -3.76 -0.25
N LEU A 249 -17.71 -2.56 -0.73
CA LEU A 249 -18.38 -1.51 0.04
C LEU A 249 -19.91 -1.48 -0.14
N GLY A 250 -20.42 -1.96 -1.28
CA GLY A 250 -21.86 -2.06 -1.58
C GLY A 250 -22.47 -3.34 -1.07
#